data_AF-A0A067QSD2-F1
#
_entry.id   AF-A0A067QSD2-F1
#
_cell.length_a   1.000
_cell.length_b   1.000
_cell.length_c   1.000
_cell.angle_alpha   90.00
_cell.angle_beta   90.00
_cell.angle_gamma   90.00
#
_symmetry.space_group_name_H-M   'P 1'
#
loop_
_entity.id
_entity.type
_entity.pdbx_description
1 polymer ?
#
loop_
_entity_poly.entity_id
_entity_poly.type
_entity_poly.pdbx_seq_one_letter_code
_entity_poly.pdbx_strand_id
1 'polypeptide(L)'
;MSLTLRLFSIGFYRVNYDDNNWYLLINYLESEGYEKIAAVNRAQLLDDVLNLAQAGVLKYSTALELTQYMEKEADYIPWYSALNAFSFLN
;
A
#
# COMPACT_ATOMS: atom_id res chain seq x y z
N MET A 1 17.35 -11.48 12.46
CA MET A 1 17.79 -11.09 11.11
C MET A 1 17.40 -12.18 10.12
N SER A 2 16.24 -12.03 9.49
CA SER A 2 15.94 -12.41 8.10
C SER A 2 14.51 -11.97 7.83
N LEU A 3 14.34 -10.74 7.34
CA LEU A 3 13.05 -10.26 6.82
C LEU A 3 12.98 -10.72 5.36
N THR A 4 12.61 -11.98 5.13
CA THR A 4 12.20 -12.41 3.79
C THR A 4 10.87 -11.75 3.49
N LEU A 5 10.92 -10.55 2.87
CA LEU A 5 9.83 -10.02 2.06
C LEU A 5 9.44 -11.15 1.10
N ARG A 6 8.26 -11.73 1.29
CA ARG A 6 7.78 -12.84 0.46
C ARG A 6 7.61 -12.31 -0.97
N LEU A 7 8.61 -12.62 -1.79
CA LEU A 7 8.58 -12.53 -3.23
C LEU A 7 7.51 -13.51 -3.73
N PHE A 8 6.69 -13.04 -4.66
CA PHE A 8 5.47 -13.64 -5.20
C PHE A 8 4.21 -13.48 -4.34
N SER A 9 3.36 -12.57 -4.80
CA SER A 9 1.96 -12.40 -4.43
C SER A 9 1.13 -13.65 -4.79
N ILE A 10 1.31 -14.74 -4.04
CA ILE A 10 0.49 -15.98 -4.13
C ILE A 10 -0.43 -16.16 -2.91
N GLY A 11 -0.46 -15.18 -2.01
CA GLY A 11 -1.41 -15.18 -0.90
C GLY A 11 -2.61 -14.31 -1.26
N PHE A 12 -3.78 -14.91 -1.44
CA PHE A 12 -5.07 -14.20 -1.52
C PHE A 12 -5.50 -13.61 -0.16
N TYR A 13 -4.57 -13.01 0.56
CA TYR A 13 -4.78 -12.50 1.92
C TYR A 13 -4.33 -11.06 2.00
N ARG A 14 -5.21 -10.22 2.54
CA ARG A 14 -4.89 -8.83 2.88
C ARG A 14 -3.94 -8.81 4.07
N VAL A 15 -2.89 -7.99 3.98
CA VAL A 15 -1.91 -7.89 5.06
C VAL A 15 -2.20 -6.64 5.88
N ASN A 16 -2.51 -6.82 7.16
CA ASN A 16 -2.58 -5.72 8.12
C ASN A 16 -1.32 -5.69 8.97
N TYR A 17 -0.66 -4.54 9.00
CA TYR A 17 0.50 -4.26 9.86
C TYR A 17 0.06 -3.46 11.10
N ASP A 18 0.88 -3.45 12.14
CA ASP A 18 0.69 -2.49 13.24
C ASP A 18 0.98 -1.05 12.79
N ASP A 19 0.54 -0.07 13.58
CA ASP A 19 0.66 1.37 13.28
C ASP A 19 2.11 1.80 12.98
N ASN A 20 3.09 1.24 13.68
CA ASN A 20 4.50 1.59 13.49
C ASN A 20 5.03 1.05 12.15
N ASN A 21 4.64 -0.16 11.78
CA ASN A 21 5.01 -0.73 10.48
C ASN A 21 4.32 0.00 9.32
N TRP A 22 3.07 0.44 9.48
CA TRP A 22 2.42 1.32 8.50
C TRP A 22 3.17 2.64 8.34
N TYR A 23 3.56 3.28 9.44
CA TYR A 23 4.36 4.50 9.41
C TYR A 23 5.71 4.31 8.68
N LEU A 24 6.41 3.21 8.94
CA LEU A 24 7.67 2.89 8.25
C LEU A 24 7.47 2.66 6.74
N LEU A 25 6.38 1.98 6.36
CA LEU A 25 6.04 1.77 4.95
C LEU A 25 5.72 3.08 4.24
N ILE A 26 4.92 3.95 4.86
CA ILE A 26 4.57 5.28 4.34
C ILE A 26 5.84 6.10 4.10
N ASN A 27 6.69 6.25 5.11
CA ASN A 27 7.95 6.98 4.98
C ASN A 27 8.85 6.43 3.87
N TYR A 28 8.89 5.10 3.72
CA TYR A 28 9.68 4.48 2.66
C TYR A 28 9.08 4.77 1.28
N LEU A 29 7.76 4.65 1.15
CA LEU A 29 7.03 4.96 -0.07
C LEU A 29 7.18 6.43 -0.45
N GLU A 30 7.31 7.34 0.51
CA GLU A 30 7.59 8.77 0.30
C GLU A 30 9.06 9.08 -0.02
N SER A 31 9.98 8.15 0.17
CA SER A 31 11.39 8.33 -0.21
C SER A 31 11.66 8.17 -1.71
N GLU A 32 12.77 8.72 -2.21
CA GLU A 32 13.27 8.48 -3.57
C GLU A 32 13.56 6.99 -3.86
N GLY A 33 13.67 6.16 -2.83
CA GLY A 33 13.97 4.73 -2.95
C GLY A 33 12.76 3.82 -3.13
N TYR A 34 11.55 4.36 -3.24
CA TYR A 34 10.30 3.58 -3.21
C TYR A 34 10.22 2.49 -4.29
N GLU A 35 10.85 2.70 -5.45
CA GLU A 35 10.91 1.75 -6.57
C GLU A 35 11.61 0.42 -6.22
N LYS A 36 12.38 0.38 -5.13
CA LYS A 36 12.95 -0.87 -4.59
C LYS A 36 11.87 -1.84 -4.11
N ILE A 37 10.67 -1.35 -3.76
CA ILE A 37 9.49 -2.19 -3.59
C ILE A 37 8.91 -2.40 -4.98
N ALA A 38 8.79 -3.65 -5.43
CA ALA A 38 8.24 -3.98 -6.74
C ALA A 38 6.83 -3.39 -6.95
N ALA A 39 6.50 -2.97 -8.17
CA ALA A 39 5.23 -2.35 -8.53
C ALA A 39 4.00 -3.16 -8.05
N VAL A 40 4.04 -4.48 -8.20
CA VAL A 40 2.98 -5.39 -7.73
C VAL A 40 2.78 -5.31 -6.21
N ASN A 41 3.85 -5.18 -5.44
CA ASN A 41 3.76 -5.06 -3.98
C ASN A 41 3.22 -3.68 -3.58
N ARG A 42 3.57 -2.61 -4.31
CA ARG A 42 3.01 -1.27 -4.06
C ARG A 42 1.52 -1.21 -4.39
N ALA A 43 1.11 -1.87 -5.48
CA ALA A 43 -0.30 -2.05 -5.81
C ALA A 43 -1.08 -2.82 -4.74
N GLN A 44 -0.48 -3.88 -4.18
CA GLN A 44 -1.07 -4.61 -3.06
C GLN A 44 -1.15 -3.76 -1.79
N LEU A 45 -0.14 -2.94 -1.48
CA LEU A 45 -0.18 -2.02 -0.34
C LEU A 45 -1.32 -1.01 -0.45
N LEU A 46 -1.56 -0.46 -1.65
CA LEU A 46 -2.68 0.45 -1.92
C LEU A 46 -4.04 -0.25 -1.77
N ASP A 47 -4.18 -1.47 -2.32
CA ASP A 47 -5.41 -2.25 -2.17
C ASP A 47 -5.68 -2.56 -0.69
N ASP A 48 -4.67 -3.07 0.03
CA ASP A 48 -4.79 -3.45 1.43
C ASP A 48 -5.15 -2.24 2.30
N VAL A 49 -4.44 -1.11 2.18
CA VAL A 49 -4.63 0.05 3.05
C VAL A 49 -6.02 0.68 2.88
N LEU A 50 -6.50 0.79 1.64
CA LEU A 50 -7.80 1.39 1.32
C LEU A 50 -8.96 0.48 1.76
N ASN A 51 -8.83 -0.82 1.53
CA ASN A 51 -9.82 -1.79 1.96
C ASN A 51 -9.85 -1.98 3.50
N LEU A 52 -8.70 -1.95 4.16
CA LEU A 52 -8.63 -2.02 5.64
C LEU A 52 -9.26 -0.77 6.28
N ALA A 53 -9.07 0.40 5.66
CA ALA A 53 -9.73 1.62 6.10
C ALA A 53 -11.25 1.55 5.88
N GLN A 54 -11.70 1.03 4.73
CA GLN A 54 -13.11 0.80 4.45
C GLN A 54 -13.76 -0.16 5.47
N ALA A 55 -13.04 -1.21 5.87
CA ALA A 55 -13.51 -2.18 6.87
C ALA A 55 -13.46 -1.64 8.32
N GLY A 56 -12.96 -0.41 8.54
CA GLY A 56 -12.79 0.18 9.88
C GLY A 56 -11.66 -0.45 10.71
N VAL A 57 -10.80 -1.26 10.08
CA VAL A 57 -9.66 -1.93 10.72
C VAL A 57 -8.46 -0.99 10.82
N LEU A 58 -8.29 -0.12 9.82
CA LEU A 58 -7.24 0.91 9.78
C LEU A 58 -7.88 2.30 9.77
N LYS A 59 -7.19 3.30 10.32
CA LYS A 59 -7.67 4.69 10.23
C LYS A 59 -7.57 5.19 8.80
N TYR A 60 -8.61 5.86 8.31
CA TYR A 60 -8.57 6.56 7.02
C TYR A 60 -7.40 7.54 6.91
N SER A 61 -6.98 8.18 8.02
CA SER A 61 -5.80 9.05 8.02
C SER A 61 -4.56 8.33 7.52
N THR A 62 -4.30 7.10 7.99
CA THR A 62 -3.14 6.30 7.60
C THR A 62 -3.24 5.86 6.14
N ALA A 63 -4.44 5.48 5.69
CA ALA A 63 -4.66 5.11 4.29
C ALA A 63 -4.45 6.29 3.34
N LEU A 64 -5.00 7.46 3.68
CA LEU A 64 -4.84 8.66 2.88
C LEU A 64 -3.37 9.15 2.88
N GLU A 65 -2.67 9.05 4.01
CA GLU A 65 -1.25 9.35 4.10
C GLU A 65 -0.43 8.45 3.18
N LEU A 66 -0.69 7.12 3.17
CA LEU A 66 -0.06 6.23 2.21
C LEU A 66 -0.33 6.67 0.77
N THR A 67 -1.56 7.02 0.41
CA THR A 67 -1.87 7.42 -0.98
C THR A 67 -1.14 8.66 -1.46
N GLN A 68 -0.54 9.48 -0.58
CA GLN A 68 0.21 10.68 -0.99
C GLN A 68 1.43 10.34 -1.85
N TYR A 69 2.07 9.18 -1.63
CA TYR A 69 3.22 8.77 -2.43
C TYR A 69 2.88 8.62 -3.92
N MET A 70 1.60 8.45 -4.27
CA MET A 70 1.12 8.30 -5.65
C MET A 70 1.51 9.47 -6.56
N GLU A 71 1.77 10.67 -6.01
CA GLU A 71 2.21 11.83 -6.78
C GLU A 71 3.45 11.56 -7.66
N LYS A 72 4.33 10.66 -7.22
CA LYS A 72 5.57 10.28 -7.92
C LYS A 72 5.54 8.88 -8.53
N GLU A 73 4.42 8.16 -8.40
CA GLU A 73 4.28 6.79 -8.90
C GLU A 73 4.19 6.78 -10.43
N ALA A 74 5.10 6.05 -11.07
CA ALA A 74 5.20 5.97 -12.52
C ALA A 74 4.65 4.64 -13.10
N ASP A 75 4.53 3.60 -12.28
CA ASP A 75 4.08 2.29 -12.75
C ASP A 75 2.55 2.23 -12.88
N TYR A 76 2.07 1.61 -13.96
CA TYR A 76 0.62 1.47 -14.22
C TYR A 76 -0.11 0.64 -13.16
N ILE A 77 0.52 -0.42 -12.64
CA ILE A 77 -0.15 -1.41 -11.78
C ILE A 77 -0.63 -0.78 -10.45
N PRO A 78 0.18 0.01 -9.72
CA PRO A 78 -0.29 0.77 -8.56
C PRO A 78 -1.43 1.75 -8.85
N TRP A 79 -1.37 2.50 -9.95
CA TRP A 79 -2.46 3.39 -10.38
C TRP A 79 -3.77 2.66 -10.61
N TYR A 80 -3.72 1.54 -11.32
CA TYR A 80 -4.90 0.71 -11.54
C TYR A 80 -5.51 0.22 -10.22
N SER A 81 -4.67 -0.22 -9.27
CA SER A 81 -5.11 -0.66 -7.95
C SER A 81 -5.80 0.45 -7.15
N ALA A 82 -5.16 1.62 -7.07
CA ALA A 82 -5.69 2.78 -6.36
C ALA A 82 -7.05 3.23 -6.93
N LEU A 83 -7.17 3.34 -8.25
CA LEU A 83 -8.42 3.76 -8.90
C LEU A 83 -9.55 2.76 -8.65
N ASN A 84 -9.27 1.46 -8.69
CA ASN A 84 -10.25 0.44 -8.34
C ASN A 84 -10.69 0.54 -6.88
N ALA A 85 -9.75 0.72 -5.96
CA ALA A 85 -10.06 0.86 -4.54
C ALA A 85 -10.86 2.15 -4.23
N PHE A 86 -10.56 3.27 -4.91
CA PHE A 86 -11.32 4.50 -4.78
C PHE A 86 -12.72 4.44 -5.40
N SER A 87 -12.96 3.56 -6.38
CA SER A 87 -14.29 3.40 -6.98
C SER A 87 -15.37 3.00 -5.96
N PHE A 88 -14.98 2.47 -4.80
CA PHE A 88 -15.86 2.09 -3.70
C PHE A 88 -16.21 3.23 -2.73
N LEU A 89 -15.67 4.45 -2.91
CA LEU A 89 -15.97 5.62 -2.07
C LEU A 89 -17.15 6.48 -2.58
N ASN A 90 -17.91 5.97 -3.55
CA ASN A 90 -19.14 6.61 -4.06
C ASN A 90 -20.33 6.47 -3.11
#